data_AF-A0A941EYV6-F1
#
_entry.id   AF-A0A941EYV6-F1
#
_cell.length_a   1.000
_cell.length_b   1.000
_cell.length_c   1.000
_cell.angle_alpha   90.00
_cell.angle_beta   90.00
_cell.angle_gamma   90.00
#
_symmetry.space_group_name_H-M   'P 1'
#
loop_
_entity.id
_entity.type
_entity.pdbx_description
1 polymer ?
#
loop_
_entity_poly.entity_id
_entity_poly.type
_entity_poly.pdbx_seq_one_letter_code
_entity_poly.pdbx_strand_id
1 'polypeptide(L)'
;IPGWRALLSNEEMLSVLDDAGAVICAAGDGLAPADKKLYALRDVTGTVEAIPLIASSIMSKKIAEGTGALVLDVKVGSGAFMKTIEDARELARTMVGLGTDHGVRTVALLTDMATPLGLTAGNALEVRESV
;
A
#
# COMPACT_ATOMS: atom_id res chain seq x y z
N ILE A 1 -9.46 18.78 2.05
CA ILE A 1 -10.79 18.88 1.41
C ILE A 1 -11.82 19.09 2.50
N PRO A 2 -12.48 20.26 2.60
CA PRO A 2 -13.49 20.50 3.63
C PRO A 2 -14.60 19.44 3.57
N GLY A 3 -14.93 18.84 4.71
CA GLY A 3 -15.98 17.82 4.82
C GLY A 3 -15.59 16.40 4.41
N TRP A 4 -14.38 16.16 3.89
CA TRP A 4 -13.92 14.81 3.58
C TRP A 4 -13.64 14.00 4.85
N ARG A 5 -13.98 12.71 4.83
CA ARG A 5 -13.78 11.77 5.96
C ARG A 5 -13.11 10.50 5.47
N ALA A 6 -12.09 10.04 6.20
CA ALA A 6 -11.42 8.75 5.95
C ALA A 6 -12.12 7.56 6.61
N LEU A 7 -12.79 7.80 7.74
CA LEU A 7 -13.45 6.78 8.54
C LEU A 7 -14.88 6.60 8.05
N LEU A 8 -15.13 5.44 7.46
CA LEU A 8 -16.43 5.00 6.97
C LEU A 8 -16.78 3.66 7.63
N SER A 9 -18.07 3.46 7.88
CA SER A 9 -18.61 2.12 8.12
C SER A 9 -18.54 1.26 6.86
N ASN A 10 -18.65 -0.06 7.01
CA ASN A 10 -18.68 -0.96 5.85
C ASN A 10 -19.86 -0.65 4.91
N GLU A 11 -21.00 -0.25 5.46
CA GLU A 11 -22.18 0.14 4.67
C GLU A 11 -21.92 1.40 3.86
N GLU A 12 -21.36 2.45 4.47
CA GLU A 12 -20.95 3.67 3.74
C GLU A 12 -19.91 3.36 2.66
N MET A 13 -18.93 2.50 2.95
CA MET A 13 -17.91 2.11 1.99
C MET A 13 -18.51 1.41 0.76
N LEU A 14 -19.44 0.48 0.97
CA LEU A 14 -20.13 -0.22 -0.12
C LEU A 14 -21.01 0.73 -0.93
N SER A 15 -21.75 1.63 -0.26
CA SER A 15 -22.55 2.65 -0.96
C SER A 15 -21.69 3.55 -1.85
N VAL A 16 -20.53 4.01 -1.36
CA VAL A 16 -19.62 4.83 -2.18
C VAL A 16 -19.05 4.03 -3.36
N LEU A 17 -18.74 2.74 -3.15
CA LEU A 17 -18.27 1.87 -4.24
C LEU A 17 -19.33 1.66 -5.31
N ASP A 18 -20.59 1.44 -4.92
CA ASP A 18 -21.71 1.26 -5.86
C ASP A 18 -21.99 2.54 -6.66
N ASP A 19 -21.89 3.72 -6.02
CA ASP A 19 -22.20 5.00 -6.64
C ASP A 19 -21.04 5.57 -7.50
N ALA A 20 -19.81 5.52 -6.98
CA ALA A 20 -18.64 6.18 -7.59
C ALA A 20 -17.66 5.22 -8.29
N GLY A 21 -17.76 3.91 -8.03
CA GLY A 21 -16.87 2.89 -8.58
C GLY A 21 -15.49 2.79 -7.89
N ALA A 22 -15.20 3.64 -6.92
CA ALA A 22 -13.96 3.64 -6.15
C ALA A 22 -14.13 4.30 -4.78
N VAL A 23 -13.33 3.87 -3.80
CA VAL A 23 -13.29 4.46 -2.45
C VAL A 23 -11.86 4.52 -1.92
N ILE A 24 -11.53 5.60 -1.22
CA ILE A 24 -10.32 5.72 -0.41
C ILE A 24 -10.75 5.95 1.03
N CYS A 25 -10.48 4.99 1.89
CA CYS A 25 -10.83 5.04 3.31
C CYS A 25 -9.67 4.52 4.18
N ALA A 26 -9.75 4.80 5.48
CA ALA A 26 -8.84 4.20 6.45
C ALA A 26 -9.10 2.69 6.56
N ALA A 27 -8.06 1.92 6.87
CA ALA A 27 -8.22 0.50 7.18
C ALA A 27 -9.07 0.33 8.45
N GLY A 28 -10.14 -0.44 8.36
CA GLY A 28 -10.96 -0.79 9.53
C GLY A 28 -10.20 -1.68 10.52
N ASP A 29 -10.60 -1.66 11.79
CA ASP A 29 -9.91 -2.39 12.86
C ASP A 29 -9.88 -3.92 12.68
N GLY A 30 -10.78 -4.46 11.85
CA GLY A 30 -10.84 -5.90 11.52
C GLY A 30 -9.88 -6.35 10.42
N LEU A 31 -9.23 -5.44 9.69
CA LEU A 31 -8.37 -5.80 8.55
C LEU A 31 -6.98 -6.21 9.03
N ALA A 32 -6.61 -7.48 8.83
CA ALA A 32 -5.30 -8.07 9.17
C ALA A 32 -4.81 -7.70 10.60
N PRO A 33 -5.55 -8.03 11.68
CA PRO A 33 -5.25 -7.57 13.03
C PRO A 33 -3.91 -8.06 13.59
N ALA A 34 -3.42 -9.21 13.11
CA ALA A 34 -2.10 -9.73 13.45
C ALA A 34 -0.98 -8.87 12.86
N ASP A 35 -1.12 -8.45 11.60
CA ASP A 35 -0.14 -7.60 10.93
C ASP A 35 0.03 -6.26 11.65
N LYS A 36 -1.07 -5.62 12.07
CA LYS A 36 -1.03 -4.36 12.84
C LYS A 36 -0.14 -4.47 14.08
N LYS A 37 -0.26 -5.58 14.83
CA LYS A 37 0.56 -5.83 16.03
C LYS A 37 2.02 -6.13 15.67
N LEU A 38 2.26 -6.95 14.65
CA LEU A 38 3.61 -7.29 14.19
C LEU A 38 4.35 -6.06 13.66
N TYR A 39 3.67 -5.20 12.89
CA TYR A 39 4.23 -3.96 12.38
C TYR A 39 4.65 -3.02 13.51
N ALA A 40 3.77 -2.81 14.50
CA ALA A 40 4.08 -1.98 15.67
C ALA A 40 5.31 -2.48 16.44
N LEU A 41 5.50 -3.79 16.57
CA LEU A 41 6.69 -4.36 17.19
C LEU A 41 7.95 -4.15 16.33
N ARG A 42 7.84 -4.32 15.01
CA ARG A 42 8.97 -4.16 14.08
C ARG A 42 9.51 -2.73 14.08
N ASP A 43 8.61 -1.75 14.13
CA ASP A 43 8.93 -0.32 14.12
C ASP A 43 9.84 0.08 15.28
N VAL A 44 9.67 -0.54 16.45
CA VAL A 44 10.47 -0.25 17.65
C VAL A 44 11.63 -1.22 17.88
N THR A 45 11.83 -2.21 17.01
CA THR A 45 12.90 -3.24 17.15
C THR A 45 13.92 -3.23 16.02
N GLY A 46 13.83 -2.31 15.07
CA GLY A 46 14.75 -2.24 13.93
C GLY A 46 14.60 -3.40 12.95
N THR A 47 13.47 -4.10 12.95
CA THR A 47 13.19 -5.27 12.07
C THR A 47 12.23 -4.92 10.93
N VAL A 48 12.05 -3.63 10.65
CA VAL A 48 11.20 -3.16 9.54
C VAL A 48 11.79 -3.55 8.19
N GLU A 49 13.11 -3.52 8.03
CA GLU A 49 13.80 -3.67 6.74
C GLU A 49 13.79 -5.09 6.14
N ALA A 50 13.26 -6.09 6.84
CA ALA A 50 13.18 -7.45 6.33
C ALA A 50 12.13 -7.58 5.20
N ILE A 51 12.59 -7.83 3.96
CA ILE A 51 11.75 -7.99 2.77
C ILE A 51 10.57 -8.97 2.98
N PRO A 52 10.76 -10.17 3.54
CA PRO A 52 9.66 -11.11 3.75
C PRO A 52 8.55 -10.54 4.65
N LEU A 53 8.93 -9.76 5.68
CA LEU A 53 7.97 -9.15 6.61
C LEU A 53 7.26 -7.94 6.00
N ILE A 54 7.95 -7.18 5.13
CA ILE A 54 7.33 -6.08 4.38
C ILE A 54 6.31 -6.63 3.40
N ALA A 55 6.70 -7.62 2.59
CA ALA A 55 5.85 -8.24 1.58
C ALA A 55 4.61 -8.88 2.22
N SER A 56 4.79 -9.66 3.29
CA SER A 56 3.69 -10.28 4.03
C SER A 56 2.74 -9.23 4.62
N SER A 57 3.29 -8.16 5.20
CA SER A 57 2.49 -7.07 5.76
C SER A 57 1.61 -6.42 4.70
N ILE A 58 2.19 -5.98 3.58
CA ILE A 58 1.45 -5.31 2.51
C ILE A 58 0.41 -6.24 1.90
N MET A 59 0.82 -7.46 1.52
CA MET A 59 -0.03 -8.38 0.78
C MET A 59 -1.17 -8.94 1.63
N SER A 60 -0.98 -9.22 2.92
CA SER A 60 -2.05 -9.74 3.79
C SER A 60 -3.29 -8.83 3.82
N LYS A 61 -3.08 -7.50 3.83
CA LYS A 61 -4.16 -6.52 3.74
C LYS A 61 -4.82 -6.52 2.36
N LYS A 62 -4.03 -6.50 1.29
CA LYS A 62 -4.54 -6.45 -0.09
C LYS A 62 -5.28 -7.71 -0.53
N ILE A 63 -4.86 -8.87 -0.02
CA ILE A 63 -5.56 -10.14 -0.24
C ILE A 63 -6.86 -10.16 0.58
N ALA A 64 -6.84 -9.69 1.83
CA ALA A 64 -8.04 -9.64 2.67
C ALA A 64 -9.12 -8.68 2.16
N GLU A 65 -8.76 -7.66 1.37
CA GLU A 65 -9.69 -6.77 0.67
C GLU A 65 -10.50 -7.50 -0.44
N GLY A 66 -10.11 -8.73 -0.84
CA GLY A 66 -10.86 -9.51 -1.85
C GLY A 66 -10.61 -9.07 -3.29
N THR A 67 -9.49 -8.39 -3.55
CA THR A 67 -9.17 -7.81 -4.86
C THR A 67 -8.86 -8.89 -5.92
N GLY A 68 -9.44 -8.76 -7.12
CA GLY A 68 -9.21 -9.71 -8.24
C GLY A 68 -7.94 -9.49 -9.07
N ALA A 69 -7.32 -8.31 -8.96
CA ALA A 69 -6.03 -7.99 -9.58
C ALA A 69 -5.32 -6.83 -8.86
N LEU A 70 -4.00 -6.89 -8.72
CA LEU A 70 -3.19 -5.90 -8.03
C LEU A 70 -2.05 -5.40 -8.93
N VAL A 71 -1.85 -4.09 -8.93
CA VAL A 71 -0.65 -3.45 -9.47
C VAL A 71 0.11 -2.84 -8.30
N LEU A 72 1.35 -3.28 -8.12
CA LEU A 72 2.21 -2.83 -7.03
C LEU A 72 3.22 -1.82 -7.57
N ASP A 73 3.26 -0.64 -6.94
CA ASP A 73 4.26 0.38 -7.21
C ASP A 73 5.42 0.25 -6.20
N VAL A 74 6.52 -0.36 -6.64
CA VAL A 74 7.71 -0.58 -5.80
C VAL A 74 8.71 0.52 -6.05
N LYS A 75 8.80 1.45 -5.11
CA LYS A 75 9.72 2.59 -5.18
C LYS A 75 11.17 2.14 -5.02
N VAL A 76 12.06 2.71 -5.84
CA VAL A 76 13.52 2.55 -5.76
C VAL A 76 14.21 3.92 -5.78
N GLY A 77 15.26 4.09 -4.98
CA GLY A 77 16.10 5.30 -4.99
C GLY A 77 16.29 5.92 -3.60
N SER A 78 16.91 7.10 -3.56
CA SER A 78 17.32 7.75 -2.31
C SER A 78 16.14 8.08 -1.39
N GLY A 79 14.97 8.42 -1.93
CA GLY A 79 13.74 8.67 -1.17
C GLY A 79 12.89 7.42 -0.90
N ALA A 80 13.19 6.29 -1.55
CA ALA A 80 12.41 5.05 -1.39
C ALA A 80 12.77 4.28 -0.12
N PHE A 81 11.90 3.36 0.27
CA PHE A 81 12.21 2.37 1.30
C PHE A 81 13.33 1.41 0.81
N MET A 82 13.25 0.98 -0.46
CA MET A 82 14.28 0.16 -1.10
C MET A 82 15.31 1.07 -1.80
N LYS A 83 16.56 1.07 -1.34
CA LYS A 83 17.60 1.96 -1.89
C LYS A 83 18.23 1.43 -3.18
N THR A 84 18.35 0.11 -3.29
CA THR A 84 18.95 -0.55 -4.44
C THR A 84 17.89 -1.15 -5.36
N ILE A 85 18.23 -1.31 -6.63
CA ILE A 85 17.32 -1.95 -7.59
C ILE A 85 17.20 -3.45 -7.31
N GLU A 86 18.23 -4.06 -6.74
CA GLU A 86 18.26 -5.47 -6.34
C GLU A 86 17.23 -5.75 -5.25
N ASP A 87 17.24 -4.97 -4.17
CA ASP A 87 16.29 -5.12 -3.06
C ASP A 87 14.85 -4.84 -3.53
N ALA A 88 14.66 -3.78 -4.32
CA ALA A 88 13.35 -3.44 -4.90
C ALA A 88 12.81 -4.58 -5.78
N ARG A 89 13.68 -5.22 -6.59
CA ARG A 89 13.29 -6.38 -7.41
C ARG A 89 12.96 -7.60 -6.55
N GLU A 90 13.69 -7.82 -5.46
CA GLU A 90 13.40 -8.91 -4.53
C GLU A 90 12.06 -8.71 -3.83
N LEU A 91 11.79 -7.51 -3.33
CA LEU A 91 10.51 -7.14 -2.74
C LEU A 91 9.36 -7.31 -3.76
N ALA A 92 9.53 -6.79 -4.98
CA ALA A 92 8.55 -6.92 -6.06
C ALA A 92 8.23 -8.39 -6.38
N ARG A 93 9.26 -9.23 -6.59
CA ARG A 93 9.08 -10.66 -6.86
C ARG A 93 8.38 -11.37 -5.71
N THR A 94 8.74 -11.06 -4.47
CA THR A 94 8.14 -11.66 -3.28
C THR A 94 6.65 -11.33 -3.20
N MET A 95 6.26 -10.07 -3.42
CA MET A 95 4.84 -9.67 -3.38
C MET A 95 4.03 -10.25 -4.55
N VAL A 96 4.59 -10.28 -5.76
CA VAL A 96 3.95 -10.92 -6.92
C VAL A 96 3.75 -12.43 -6.69
N GLY A 97 4.74 -13.11 -6.11
CA GLY A 97 4.65 -14.52 -5.72
C GLY A 97 3.52 -14.76 -4.73
N LEU A 98 3.50 -13.99 -3.63
CA LEU A 98 2.42 -14.06 -2.63
C LEU A 98 1.04 -13.84 -3.23
N GLY A 99 0.89 -12.88 -4.14
CA GLY A 99 -0.37 -12.65 -4.84
C GLY A 99 -0.77 -13.85 -5.69
N THR A 100 0.17 -14.41 -6.45
CA THR A 100 -0.05 -15.61 -7.29
C THR A 100 -0.48 -16.81 -6.46
N ASP A 101 0.19 -17.06 -5.34
CA ASP A 101 -0.10 -18.17 -4.42
C ASP A 101 -1.51 -18.06 -3.79
N HIS A 102 -2.05 -16.84 -3.70
CA HIS A 102 -3.40 -16.58 -3.19
C HIS A 102 -4.44 -16.35 -4.31
N GLY A 103 -4.09 -16.64 -5.57
CA GLY A 103 -5.00 -16.52 -6.71
C GLY A 103 -5.29 -15.08 -7.17
N VAL A 104 -4.50 -14.10 -6.72
CA VAL A 104 -4.63 -12.69 -7.11
C VAL A 104 -3.67 -12.37 -8.26
N ARG A 105 -4.22 -11.89 -9.39
CA ARG A 105 -3.40 -11.47 -10.54
C ARG A 105 -2.57 -10.25 -10.18
N THR A 106 -1.29 -10.45 -9.88
CA THR A 106 -0.43 -9.40 -9.33
C THR A 106 0.72 -9.08 -10.29
N VAL A 107 0.92 -7.78 -10.56
CA VAL A 107 2.11 -7.28 -11.25
C VAL A 107 2.77 -6.20 -10.42
N ALA A 108 4.07 -5.99 -10.61
CA ALA A 108 4.82 -4.95 -9.93
C ALA A 108 5.60 -4.09 -10.92
N LEU A 109 5.57 -2.78 -10.74
CA LEU A 109 6.37 -1.80 -11.44
C LEU A 109 7.42 -1.26 -10.49
N LEU A 110 8.66 -1.16 -10.95
CA LEU A 110 9.71 -0.50 -10.21
C LEU A 110 9.79 0.94 -10.70
N THR A 111 9.57 1.91 -9.80
CA THR A 111 9.53 3.33 -10.17
C THR A 111 10.52 4.15 -9.35
N ASP A 112 11.12 5.15 -10.01
CA ASP A 112 12.11 6.02 -9.38
C ASP A 112 11.49 6.87 -8.27
N MET A 113 12.26 7.05 -7.21
CA MET A 113 11.98 7.95 -6.10
C MET A 113 13.27 8.62 -5.61
N ALA A 114 14.18 8.94 -6.54
CA ALA A 114 15.34 9.76 -6.25
C ALA A 114 14.97 11.24 -6.06
N THR A 115 13.81 11.64 -6.60
CA THR A 115 13.20 12.96 -6.43
C THR A 115 11.70 12.80 -6.14
N PRO A 116 11.03 13.82 -5.55
CA PRO A 116 9.58 13.81 -5.40
C PRO A 116 8.87 13.58 -6.74
N LEU A 117 7.82 12.77 -6.74
CA LEU A 117 6.95 12.62 -7.90
C LEU A 117 5.96 13.80 -7.94
N GLY A 118 5.92 14.52 -9.06
CA GLY A 118 5.16 15.78 -9.17
C GLY A 118 6.00 17.00 -8.82
N LEU A 119 5.34 18.13 -8.61
CA LEU A 119 5.95 19.43 -8.30
C LEU A 119 5.72 19.86 -6.85
N THR A 120 4.82 19.17 -6.12
CA THR A 120 4.47 19.52 -4.74
C THR A 120 4.68 18.38 -3.76
N ALA A 121 4.90 18.73 -2.49
CA ALA A 121 4.98 17.77 -1.38
C ALA A 121 4.26 18.37 -0.16
N GLY A 122 3.25 17.66 0.35
CA GLY A 122 2.41 18.04 1.47
C GLY A 122 0.92 17.85 1.19
N ASN A 123 0.10 17.78 2.24
CA ASN A 123 -1.30 17.31 2.15
C ASN A 123 -2.19 18.12 1.18
N ALA A 124 -2.40 19.42 1.45
CA ALA A 124 -3.33 20.24 0.65
C ALA A 124 -2.72 20.62 -0.71
N LEU A 125 -1.39 20.65 -0.80
CA LEU A 125 -0.68 20.97 -2.04
C LEU A 125 -0.80 19.82 -3.04
N GLU A 126 -0.60 18.59 -2.60
CA GLU A 126 -0.75 17.39 -3.44
C GLU A 126 -2.19 17.21 -3.92
N VAL A 127 -3.18 17.47 -3.05
CA VAL A 127 -4.61 17.47 -3.46
C VAL A 127 -4.89 18.54 -4.53
N ARG A 128 -4.24 19.70 -4.44
CA ARG A 128 -4.39 20.76 -5.45
C ARG A 128 -3.70 20.41 -6.76
N GLU A 129 -2.59 19.67 -6.72
CA GLU A 129 -1.87 19.21 -7.91
C GLU A 129 -2.59 18.07 -8.64
N SER A 130 -3.42 17.28 -7.95
CA SER A 130 -4.15 16.15 -8.54
C SER A 130 -5.39 16.52 -9.38
N VAL A 131 -5.74 17.80 -9.49
CA VAL A 131 -6.95 18.33 -10.17
C VAL A 131 -6.56 19.28 -11.29
#